data_AF-A0A6S7KIH4-F1
#
_entry.id   AF-A0A6S7KIH4-F1
#
_cell.length_a   1.000
_cell.length_b   1.000
_cell.length_c   1.000
_cell.angle_alpha   90.00
_cell.angle_beta   90.00
_cell.angle_gamma   90.00
#
_symmetry.space_group_name_H-M   'P 1'
#
loop_
_entity.id
_entity.type
_entity.pdbx_description
1 polymer ?
#
loop_
_entity_poly.entity_id
_entity_poly.type
_entity_poly.pdbx_seq_one_letter_code
_entity_poly.pdbx_strand_id
1 'polypeptide(L)'
;MDNHLLKLAQNIPGDWKELAKFLGISDSKIKEIRLNNLTDVVWQAYMMLKHWWTSRHQAAQSWREELRKALCEIDRQDLAQDFT
;
A
#
# COMPACT_ATOMS: atom_id res chain seq x y z
N MET A 1 1.22 -8.78 -11.21
CA MET A 1 1.50 -8.10 -9.93
C MET A 1 0.80 -6.75 -9.84
N ASP A 2 0.89 -5.90 -10.87
CA ASP A 2 0.16 -4.60 -10.88
C ASP A 2 -1.35 -4.73 -10.65
N ASN A 3 -2.00 -5.77 -11.19
CA ASN A 3 -3.44 -6.00 -10.97
C ASN A 3 -3.80 -6.26 -9.49
N HIS A 4 -2.92 -6.87 -8.69
CA HIS A 4 -3.20 -7.11 -7.26
C HIS A 4 -3.04 -5.83 -6.45
N LEU A 5 -2.04 -5.00 -6.78
CA LEU A 5 -1.85 -3.71 -6.12
C LEU A 5 -2.97 -2.74 -6.47
N LEU A 6 -3.45 -2.75 -7.73
CA LEU A 6 -4.59 -1.94 -8.14
C LEU A 6 -5.90 -2.40 -7.46
N LYS A 7 -6.16 -3.71 -7.40
CA LYS A 7 -7.31 -4.25 -6.67
C LYS A 7 -7.24 -3.86 -5.19
N LEU A 8 -6.06 -3.95 -4.58
CA LEU A 8 -5.87 -3.52 -3.19
C LEU A 8 -6.15 -2.03 -3.04
N ALA A 9 -5.58 -1.19 -3.90
CA ALA A 9 -5.77 0.26 -3.89
C ALA A 9 -7.25 0.68 -3.99
N GLN A 10 -8.05 -0.04 -4.78
CA GLN A 10 -9.50 0.17 -4.88
C GLN A 10 -10.24 -0.08 -3.56
N ASN A 11 -9.70 -0.94 -2.70
CA ASN A 11 -10.31 -1.32 -1.43
C ASN A 11 -9.81 -0.50 -0.24
N ILE A 12 -8.72 0.28 -0.36
CA ILE A 12 -8.13 1.10 0.72
C ILE A 12 -8.09 2.62 0.46
N PRO A 13 -9.03 3.26 -0.25
CA PRO A 13 -8.92 4.70 -0.53
C PRO A 13 -8.96 5.56 0.75
N GLY A 14 -9.61 5.12 1.83
CA GLY A 14 -9.57 5.80 3.13
C GLY A 14 -8.26 5.57 3.91
N ASP A 15 -7.73 4.35 3.80
CA ASP A 15 -6.74 3.83 4.76
C ASP A 15 -5.31 3.85 4.20
N TRP A 16 -5.12 4.17 2.92
CA TRP A 16 -3.83 4.03 2.26
C TRP A 16 -2.69 4.80 2.94
N LYS A 17 -2.97 5.95 3.58
CA LYS A 17 -1.95 6.73 4.30
C LYS A 17 -1.51 6.03 5.58
N GLU A 18 -2.45 5.39 6.26
CA GLU A 18 -2.17 4.61 7.46
C GLU A 18 -1.40 3.36 7.09
N LEU A 19 -1.85 2.65 6.05
CA LEU A 19 -1.11 1.51 5.49
C LEU A 19 0.32 1.91 5.11
N ALA A 20 0.50 3.06 4.44
CA ALA A 20 1.82 3.56 4.05
C ALA A 20 2.78 3.69 5.24
N LYS A 21 2.29 4.13 6.40
CA LYS A 21 3.10 4.24 7.62
C LYS A 21 3.54 2.87 8.14
N PHE A 22 2.64 1.90 8.19
CA PHE A 22 2.97 0.52 8.58
C PHE A 22 3.89 -0.17 7.58
N LEU A 23 3.83 0.23 6.31
CA LEU A 23 4.74 -0.20 5.26
C LEU A 23 6.09 0.55 5.27
N GLY A 24 6.32 1.45 6.24
CA GLY A 24 7.58 2.16 6.43
C GLY A 24 7.84 3.28 5.41
N ILE A 25 6.81 3.75 4.71
CA ILE A 25 6.93 4.85 3.75
C ILE A 25 6.96 6.18 4.51
N SER A 26 7.90 7.04 4.18
CA SER A 26 8.07 8.33 4.86
C SER A 26 6.89 9.28 4.65
N ASP A 27 6.59 10.10 5.66
CA ASP A 27 5.56 11.14 5.57
C ASP A 27 5.81 12.12 4.41
N SER A 28 7.08 12.39 4.09
CA SER A 28 7.45 13.21 2.93
C SER A 28 6.96 12.59 1.62
N LYS A 29 7.11 11.27 1.46
CA LYS A 29 6.65 10.54 0.27
C LYS A 29 5.13 10.41 0.21
N ILE A 30 4.48 10.19 1.36
CA ILE A 30 3.01 10.20 1.46
C ILE A 30 2.46 11.57 1.02
N LYS A 31 3.09 12.65 1.47
CA LYS A 31 2.72 14.02 1.07
C LYS A 31 2.94 14.26 -0.42
N GLU A 32 4.06 13.81 -0.97
CA GLU A 32 4.35 13.90 -2.41
C GLU A 32 3.29 13.17 -3.26
N ILE A 33 2.96 11.91 -2.91
CA ILE A 33 1.96 11.11 -3.63
C ILE A 33 0.58 11.78 -3.60
N ARG A 34 0.20 12.33 -2.44
CA ARG A 34 -1.06 13.07 -2.28
C ARG A 34 -1.09 14.32 -3.15
N LEU A 35 -0.02 15.11 -3.17
CA LEU A 35 0.03 16.36 -3.93
C LEU A 35 0.05 16.13 -5.44
N ASN A 36 0.66 15.04 -5.91
CA ASN A 36 0.74 14.73 -7.34
C ASN A 36 -0.60 14.22 -7.93
N ASN A 37 -1.55 13.80 -7.09
CA ASN A 37 -2.77 13.12 -7.55
C ASN A 37 -4.00 13.58 -6.76
N LEU A 38 -4.21 14.89 -6.60
CA LEU A 38 -5.16 15.50 -5.66
C LEU A 38 -6.59 14.93 -5.69
N THR A 39 -7.08 14.52 -6.85
CA THR A 39 -8.47 14.08 -7.06
C THR A 39 -8.66 12.56 -7.10
N ASP A 40 -7.60 11.79 -7.31
CA ASP A 40 -7.70 10.34 -7.50
C ASP A 40 -7.05 9.59 -6.34
N VAL A 41 -7.86 9.32 -5.32
CA VAL A 41 -7.42 8.66 -4.08
C VAL A 41 -7.06 7.19 -4.31
N VAL A 42 -7.73 6.51 -5.26
CA VAL A 42 -7.39 5.14 -5.64
C VAL A 42 -6.02 5.13 -6.30
N TRP A 43 -5.74 6.10 -7.17
CA TRP A 43 -4.44 6.23 -7.79
C TRP A 43 -3.35 6.63 -6.79
N GLN A 44 -3.66 7.47 -5.78
CA GLN A 44 -2.73 7.72 -4.66
C GLN A 44 -2.37 6.41 -3.95
N ALA A 45 -3.36 5.59 -3.60
CA ALA A 45 -3.15 4.30 -2.95
C ALA A 45 -2.32 3.35 -3.82
N TYR A 46 -2.62 3.28 -5.13
CA TYR A 46 -1.87 2.47 -6.08
C TYR A 46 -0.41 2.95 -6.21
N MET A 47 -0.17 4.25 -6.34
CA MET A 47 1.17 4.82 -6.42
C MET A 47 1.98 4.59 -5.15
N MET A 48 1.33 4.63 -3.99
CA MET A 48 1.94 4.28 -2.71
C MET A 48 2.37 2.81 -2.68
N LEU A 49 1.46 1.89 -3.03
CA LEU A 49 1.76 0.46 -3.08
C LEU A 49 2.85 0.14 -4.10
N LYS A 50 2.82 0.81 -5.26
CA LYS A 50 3.84 0.69 -6.29
C LYS A 50 5.19 1.19 -5.82
N HIS A 51 5.24 2.34 -5.13
CA HIS A 51 6.46 2.86 -4.55
C HIS A 51 7.06 1.86 -3.56
N TRP A 52 6.26 1.40 -2.59
CA TRP A 52 6.67 0.39 -1.63
C TRP A 52 7.14 -0.91 -2.28
N TRP A 53 6.46 -1.37 -3.32
CA TRP A 53 6.86 -2.55 -4.08
C TRP A 53 8.24 -2.38 -4.72
N THR A 54 8.43 -1.26 -5.42
CA THR A 54 9.68 -0.97 -6.14
C THR A 54 10.86 -0.69 -5.20
N SER A 55 10.63 -0.16 -3.99
CA SER A 55 11.71 0.07 -3.04
C SER A 55 12.27 -1.22 -2.43
N ARG A 56 11.61 -2.37 -2.61
CA ARG A 56 11.97 -3.65 -1.96
C ARG A 56 12.89 -4.56 -2.79
N HIS A 57 13.72 -3.98 -3.67
CA HIS A 57 14.54 -4.64 -4.69
C HIS A 57 15.47 -5.82 -4.27
N GLN A 58 15.49 -6.29 -3.01
CA GLN A 58 16.35 -7.43 -2.56
C GLN A 58 15.69 -8.45 -1.60
N ALA A 59 14.47 -8.26 -1.09
CA ALA A 59 13.89 -9.11 -0.03
C ALA A 59 12.59 -9.85 -0.45
N ALA A 60 12.57 -10.39 -1.67
CA ALA A 60 11.37 -10.91 -2.35
C ALA A 60 10.65 -12.09 -1.65
N GLN A 61 11.21 -12.66 -0.57
CA GLN A 61 10.64 -13.84 0.09
C GLN A 61 9.48 -13.54 1.06
N SER A 62 9.33 -12.30 1.58
CA SER A 62 8.33 -12.00 2.65
C SER A 62 7.37 -10.86 2.30
N TRP A 63 7.22 -10.49 1.02
CA TRP A 63 6.38 -9.34 0.67
C TRP A 63 4.91 -9.48 1.02
N ARG A 64 4.38 -10.70 0.86
CA ARG A 64 3.01 -11.06 1.21
C ARG A 64 2.78 -10.95 2.71
N GLU A 65 3.73 -11.45 3.50
CA GLU A 65 3.62 -11.44 4.94
C GLU A 65 3.72 -10.03 5.52
N GLU A 66 4.63 -9.19 5.00
CA GLU A 66 4.70 -7.78 5.40
C GLU A 66 3.42 -7.02 5.04
N LEU A 67 2.88 -7.22 3.83
CA LEU A 67 1.61 -6.60 3.44
C LEU A 67 0.47 -7.09 4.32
N ARG A 68 0.41 -8.39 4.58
CA ARG A 68 -0.58 -9.02 5.44
C ARG A 68 -0.53 -8.46 6.86
N LYS A 69 0.67 -8.34 7.45
CA LYS A 69 0.88 -7.74 8.77
C LYS A 69 0.39 -6.29 8.77
N ALA A 70 0.84 -5.48 7.82
CA ALA A 70 0.44 -4.07 7.74
C ALA A 70 -1.08 -3.91 7.55
N LEU A 71 -1.73 -4.79 6.78
CA LEU A 71 -3.20 -4.84 6.65
C LEU A 71 -3.89 -5.26 7.95
N CYS A 72 -3.33 -6.20 8.69
CA CYS A 72 -3.85 -6.58 10.01
C CYS A 72 -3.75 -5.44 11.04
N GLU A 73 -2.67 -4.64 10.99
CA GLU A 73 -2.48 -3.50 11.91
C GLU A 73 -3.47 -2.35 11.66
N ILE A 74 -4.04 -2.26 10.45
CA ILE A 74 -5.07 -1.27 10.09
C ILE A 74 -6.49 -1.86 10.10
N ASP A 75 -6.70 -2.98 10.79
CA ASP A 75 -7.99 -3.69 10.87
C ASP A 75 -8.57 -4.14 9.51
N ARG A 76 -7.73 -4.25 8.47
CA ARG A 76 -8.10 -4.71 7.12
C ARG A 76 -7.80 -6.20 6.90
N GLN A 77 -8.22 -7.01 7.87
CA GLN A 77 -8.06 -8.47 7.82
C GLN A 77 -8.85 -9.10 6.66
N ASP A 78 -9.93 -8.45 6.22
CA ASP A 78 -10.70 -8.78 5.02
C ASP A 78 -9.81 -8.83 3.78
N LEU A 79 -8.89 -7.87 3.65
CA LEU A 79 -7.95 -7.79 2.53
C LEU A 79 -6.71 -8.65 2.74
N ALA A 80 -6.30 -8.86 3.99
CA ALA A 80 -5.14 -9.67 4.33
C ALA A 80 -5.28 -11.14 3.87
N GLN A 81 -6.51 -11.65 3.80
CA GLN A 81 -6.83 -13.01 3.31
C GLN A 81 -6.53 -13.19 1.82
N ASP A 82 -6.56 -12.13 1.01
CA ASP A 82 -6.21 -12.21 -0.41
C ASP A 82 -4.69 -12.45 -0.63
N PHE A 83 -3.88 -12.35 0.42
CA PHE A 83 -2.41 -12.45 0.37
C PHE A 83 -1.83 -13.64 1.15
N THR A 84 -2.65 -14.63 1.54
CA THR A 84 -2.18 -15.94 2.05
C THR A 84 -1.37 -16.74 1.02
#